data_AF-A0A9W7Y319-F1
#
_entry.id   AF-A0A9W7Y319-F1
#
_cell.length_a   1.000
_cell.length_b   1.000
_cell.length_c   1.000
_cell.angle_alpha   90.00
_cell.angle_beta   90.00
_cell.angle_gamma   90.00
#
_symmetry.space_group_name_H-M   'P 1'
#
loop_
_entity.id
_entity.type
_entity.pdbx_description
1 polymer ?
#
loop_
_entity_poly.entity_id
_entity_poly.type
_entity_poly.pdbx_seq_one_letter_code
_entity_poly.pdbx_strand_id
1 'polypeptide(L)'
;MDEDGNPPPGVCSWQFNFKFSLNTDMYAQESIDLLSKSGIDFRKNDEFGIDALHFGELLTDSGLVLFKNVRWVSFHSGYDFGYLLKLLTCSALPEDEDGFFAILHTFFPGIFDIKYMMRSCRMLKGGLQDVADDLEVPRIGPQHQAGSDSLLTAMTFFRLREKYFERRIDEPKYLGHLFGLGSHIFHSAQSATASGTGSAATTAATQKHSSASASTAAVAA
;
A
#
# COMPACT_ATOMS: atom_id res chain seq x y z
N MET A 1 0.91 4.62 14.79
CA MET A 1 1.71 5.73 15.37
C MET A 1 0.83 6.97 15.39
N ASP A 2 1.08 7.89 16.32
CA ASP A 2 0.40 9.19 16.34
C ASP A 2 0.95 10.14 15.25
N GLU A 3 0.50 11.39 15.24
CA GLU A 3 0.90 12.42 14.28
C GLU A 3 2.41 12.71 14.27
N ASP A 4 3.09 12.47 15.40
CA ASP A 4 4.51 12.72 15.57
C ASP A 4 5.38 11.49 15.29
N GLY A 5 4.77 10.33 15.06
CA GLY A 5 5.46 9.07 14.79
C GLY A 5 5.69 8.21 16.02
N ASN A 6 5.06 8.54 17.15
CA ASN A 6 5.21 7.75 18.36
C ASN A 6 4.32 6.49 18.27
N PRO A 7 4.85 5.30 18.59
CA PRO A 7 4.03 4.10 18.69
C PRO A 7 3.14 4.14 19.94
N PRO A 8 1.98 3.46 19.92
CA PRO A 8 1.20 3.26 21.15
C PRO A 8 2.01 2.42 22.16
N PRO A 9 1.72 2.53 23.47
CA PRO A 9 2.35 1.68 24.47
C PRO A 9 1.99 0.20 24.22
N GLY A 10 2.99 -0.68 24.28
CA GLY A 10 2.79 -2.12 24.10
C GLY A 10 2.76 -2.54 22.63
N VAL A 11 1.63 -3.11 22.18
CA VAL A 11 1.50 -3.65 20.81
C VAL A 11 1.31 -2.52 19.82
N CYS A 12 2.19 -2.44 18.82
CA CYS A 12 2.17 -1.39 17.79
C CYS A 12 1.90 -1.90 16.37
N SER A 13 1.79 -3.21 16.18
CA SER A 13 1.47 -3.85 14.90
C SER A 13 0.64 -5.13 15.13
N TRP A 14 -0.35 -5.35 14.28
CA TRP A 14 -1.19 -6.54 14.26
C TRP A 14 -1.04 -7.25 12.92
N GLN A 15 -0.88 -8.57 12.96
CA GLN A 15 -0.85 -9.42 11.77
C GLN A 15 -2.08 -10.33 11.76
N PHE A 16 -2.96 -10.10 10.80
CA PHE A 16 -4.15 -10.91 10.58
C PHE A 16 -3.80 -12.05 9.61
N ASN A 17 -3.99 -13.30 10.04
CA ASN A 17 -3.71 -14.48 9.22
C ASN A 17 -5.04 -15.03 8.71
N PHE A 18 -5.30 -14.84 7.43
CA PHE A 18 -6.56 -15.25 6.78
C PHE A 18 -6.58 -16.73 6.45
N LYS A 19 -7.80 -17.27 6.34
CA LYS A 19 -8.03 -18.63 5.87
C LYS A 19 -7.51 -18.78 4.45
N PHE A 20 -6.66 -19.79 4.25
CA PHE A 20 -6.05 -20.10 2.96
C PHE A 20 -5.64 -21.56 2.90
N SER A 21 -5.98 -22.24 1.82
CA SER A 21 -5.75 -23.67 1.60
C SER A 21 -4.99 -23.92 0.31
N LEU A 22 -3.82 -24.55 0.43
CA LEU A 22 -3.01 -25.00 -0.70
C LEU A 22 -3.69 -26.10 -1.54
N ASN A 23 -4.78 -26.69 -1.05
CA ASN A 23 -5.49 -27.74 -1.77
C ASN A 23 -6.65 -27.21 -2.62
N THR A 24 -7.14 -26.00 -2.33
CA THR A 24 -8.37 -25.47 -2.93
C THR A 24 -8.15 -24.12 -3.61
N ASP A 25 -7.26 -23.29 -3.08
CA ASP A 25 -7.12 -21.91 -3.51
C ASP A 25 -6.08 -21.81 -4.62
N MET A 26 -6.25 -20.84 -5.52
CA MET A 26 -5.28 -20.58 -6.58
C MET A 26 -4.09 -19.81 -6.04
N TYR A 27 -2.88 -20.17 -6.47
CA TYR A 27 -1.66 -19.48 -6.08
C TYR A 27 -0.56 -19.60 -7.14
N ALA A 28 0.43 -18.71 -7.02
CA ALA A 28 1.70 -18.85 -7.71
C ALA A 28 2.68 -19.63 -6.81
N GLN A 29 3.26 -20.71 -7.35
CA GLN A 29 4.16 -21.59 -6.59
C GLN A 29 5.35 -20.82 -5.97
N GLU A 30 5.95 -19.92 -6.73
CA GLU A 30 7.08 -19.11 -6.26
C GLU A 30 6.72 -18.24 -5.04
N SER A 31 5.46 -17.76 -4.99
CA SER A 31 4.97 -16.97 -3.85
C SER A 31 4.78 -17.84 -2.60
N ILE A 32 4.24 -19.06 -2.76
CA ILE A 32 4.09 -20.01 -1.64
C ILE A 32 5.47 -20.41 -1.08
N ASP A 33 6.44 -20.66 -1.95
CA ASP A 33 7.79 -21.03 -1.53
C ASP A 33 8.46 -19.89 -0.76
N LEU A 34 8.32 -18.65 -1.25
CA LEU A 34 8.85 -17.46 -0.58
C LEU A 34 8.17 -17.25 0.78
N LEU A 35 6.85 -17.30 0.85
CA LEU A 35 6.08 -17.08 2.09
C LEU A 35 6.34 -18.17 3.13
N SER A 36 6.46 -19.43 2.69
CA SER A 36 6.84 -20.55 3.56
C SER A 36 8.23 -20.35 4.15
N LYS A 37 9.22 -19.96 3.33
CA LYS A 37 10.58 -19.61 3.80
C LYS A 37 10.58 -18.41 4.74
N SER A 38 9.62 -17.50 4.58
CA SER A 38 9.43 -16.33 5.43
C SER A 38 8.69 -16.64 6.73
N GLY A 39 8.26 -17.90 6.93
CA GLY A 39 7.68 -18.38 8.18
C GLY A 39 6.16 -18.42 8.24
N ILE A 40 5.45 -18.32 7.10
CA ILE A 40 4.00 -18.51 7.05
C ILE A 40 3.66 -20.00 7.22
N ASP A 41 2.81 -20.31 8.19
CA ASP A 41 2.32 -21.66 8.47
C ASP A 41 0.97 -21.88 7.77
N PHE A 42 1.01 -22.27 6.50
CA PHE A 42 -0.20 -22.47 5.68
C PHE A 42 -1.17 -23.51 6.26
N ARG A 43 -0.69 -24.47 7.05
CA ARG A 43 -1.56 -25.43 7.73
C ARG A 43 -2.40 -24.73 8.81
N LYS A 44 -1.80 -23.82 9.58
CA LYS A 44 -2.56 -23.01 10.55
C LYS A 44 -3.53 -22.05 9.87
N ASN A 45 -3.15 -21.48 8.72
CA ASN A 45 -4.07 -20.65 7.94
C ASN A 45 -5.29 -21.45 7.49
N ASP A 46 -5.13 -22.67 6.99
CA ASP A 46 -6.27 -23.50 6.57
C ASP A 46 -7.21 -23.86 7.74
N GLU A 47 -6.62 -24.27 8.86
CA GLU A 47 -7.37 -24.77 10.03
C GLU A 47 -7.98 -23.65 10.89
N PHE A 48 -7.24 -22.56 11.11
CA PHE A 48 -7.57 -21.51 12.09
C PHE A 48 -7.58 -20.10 11.50
N GLY A 49 -7.41 -19.96 10.18
CA GLY A 49 -7.36 -18.65 9.54
C GLY A 49 -8.67 -17.89 9.66
N ILE A 50 -8.54 -16.56 9.69
CA ILE A 50 -9.66 -15.63 9.80
C ILE A 50 -10.50 -15.69 8.52
N ASP A 51 -11.82 -15.75 8.67
CA ASP A 51 -12.74 -15.57 7.56
C ASP A 51 -12.69 -14.12 7.05
N ALA A 52 -12.39 -13.96 5.76
CA ALA A 52 -12.17 -12.65 5.16
C ALA A 52 -13.43 -11.77 5.17
N LEU A 53 -14.62 -12.36 5.00
CA LEU A 53 -15.88 -11.62 5.00
C LEU A 53 -16.21 -11.11 6.40
N HIS A 54 -16.03 -11.96 7.42
CA HIS A 54 -16.21 -11.56 8.82
C HIS A 54 -15.22 -10.47 9.23
N PHE A 55 -13.96 -10.56 8.78
CA PHE A 55 -13.00 -9.47 9.00
C PHE A 55 -13.42 -8.18 8.31
N GLY A 56 -13.97 -8.24 7.10
CA GLY A 56 -14.47 -7.06 6.37
C GLY A 56 -15.61 -6.36 7.07
N GLU A 57 -16.54 -7.12 7.65
CA GLU A 57 -17.60 -6.58 8.51
C GLU A 57 -16.98 -5.81 9.69
N LEU A 58 -16.08 -6.45 10.45
CA LEU A 58 -15.44 -5.81 11.61
C LEU A 58 -14.58 -4.60 11.23
N LEU A 59 -13.87 -4.66 10.10
CA LEU A 59 -13.05 -3.55 9.63
C LEU A 59 -13.91 -2.35 9.25
N THR A 60 -15.07 -2.57 8.63
CA THR A 60 -16.00 -1.51 8.24
C THR A 60 -16.49 -0.72 9.47
N ASP A 61 -16.80 -1.41 10.56
CA ASP A 61 -17.30 -0.79 11.80
C ASP A 61 -16.18 -0.35 12.78
N SER A 62 -14.91 -0.60 12.46
CA SER A 62 -13.78 -0.33 13.37
C SER A 62 -13.41 1.14 13.54
N GLY A 63 -13.86 2.01 12.62
CA GLY A 63 -13.40 3.39 12.53
C GLY A 63 -12.07 3.60 11.78
N LEU A 64 -11.45 2.54 11.24
CA LEU A 64 -10.20 2.61 10.48
C LEU A 64 -10.39 2.96 9.00
N VAL A 65 -11.60 2.76 8.46
CA VAL A 65 -11.99 3.06 7.08
C VAL A 65 -13.13 4.07 7.07
N LEU A 66 -13.35 4.78 5.96
CA LEU A 66 -14.41 5.80 5.77
C LEU A 66 -14.20 7.11 6.56
N PHE A 67 -13.20 7.19 7.44
CA PHE A 67 -12.93 8.35 8.28
C PHE A 67 -11.75 9.21 7.78
N LYS A 68 -12.00 10.51 7.55
CA LYS A 68 -11.01 11.47 7.00
C LYS A 68 -9.84 11.76 7.94
N ASN A 69 -10.01 11.56 9.23
CA ASN A 69 -8.95 11.75 10.23
C ASN A 69 -7.99 10.54 10.32
N VAL A 70 -8.28 9.44 9.63
CA VAL A 70 -7.38 8.28 9.55
C VAL A 70 -6.44 8.46 8.36
N ARG A 71 -5.14 8.24 8.60
CA ARG A 71 -4.10 8.26 7.57
C ARG A 71 -3.50 6.87 7.42
N TRP A 72 -3.70 6.29 6.25
CA TRP A 72 -3.11 5.03 5.81
C TRP A 72 -1.75 5.31 5.18
N VAL A 73 -0.73 4.60 5.64
CA VAL A 73 0.63 4.68 5.13
C VAL A 73 1.00 3.33 4.55
N SER A 74 1.51 3.32 3.33
CA SER A 74 1.74 2.08 2.57
C SER A 74 3.01 2.18 1.72
N PHE A 75 3.37 1.08 1.05
CA PHE A 75 4.51 1.04 0.12
C PHE A 75 4.15 0.19 -1.10
N HIS A 76 4.09 0.80 -2.29
CA HIS A 76 3.80 0.12 -3.55
C HIS A 76 2.47 -0.67 -3.52
N SER A 77 1.43 0.00 -3.06
CA SER A 77 0.28 -0.67 -2.44
C SER A 77 -0.95 -0.86 -3.34
N GLY A 78 -0.74 -0.93 -4.66
CA GLY A 78 -1.84 -1.12 -5.61
C GLY A 78 -2.64 -2.40 -5.32
N TYR A 79 -1.94 -3.52 -5.19
CA TYR A 79 -2.56 -4.81 -4.85
C TYR A 79 -3.13 -4.82 -3.42
N ASP A 80 -2.42 -4.23 -2.46
CA ASP A 80 -2.84 -4.19 -1.05
C ASP A 80 -4.23 -3.57 -0.90
N PHE A 81 -4.44 -2.41 -1.51
CA PHE A 81 -5.74 -1.74 -1.51
C PHE A 81 -6.76 -2.46 -2.41
N GLY A 82 -6.33 -3.12 -3.49
CA GLY A 82 -7.20 -3.99 -4.28
C GLY A 82 -7.80 -5.12 -3.44
N TYR A 83 -7.00 -5.81 -2.64
CA TYR A 83 -7.48 -6.85 -1.74
C TYR A 83 -8.38 -6.30 -0.64
N LEU A 84 -8.01 -5.16 -0.02
CA LEU A 84 -8.87 -4.52 0.99
C LEU A 84 -10.21 -4.07 0.41
N LEU A 85 -10.24 -3.52 -0.81
CA LEU A 85 -11.49 -3.13 -1.46
C LEU A 85 -12.34 -4.35 -1.86
N LYS A 86 -11.75 -5.42 -2.39
CA LYS A 86 -12.44 -6.69 -2.65
C LYS A 86 -13.12 -7.20 -1.37
N LEU A 87 -12.39 -7.13 -0.25
CA LEU A 87 -12.85 -7.56 1.06
C LEU A 87 -13.97 -6.66 1.62
N LEU A 88 -13.82 -5.33 1.56
CA LEU A 88 -14.78 -4.36 2.09
C LEU A 88 -16.06 -4.26 1.25
N THR A 89 -15.96 -4.44 -0.07
CA THR A 89 -17.12 -4.36 -0.99
C THR A 89 -17.77 -5.71 -1.22
N CYS A 90 -17.12 -6.81 -0.82
CA CYS A 90 -17.56 -8.18 -1.09
C CYS A 90 -17.89 -8.42 -2.57
N SER A 91 -17.20 -7.71 -3.47
CA SER A 91 -17.51 -7.64 -4.91
C SER A 91 -16.23 -7.69 -5.74
N ALA A 92 -16.37 -7.98 -7.03
CA ALA A 92 -15.28 -7.79 -7.98
C ALA A 92 -14.86 -6.31 -8.00
N LEU A 93 -13.56 -6.06 -8.22
CA LEU A 93 -13.06 -4.70 -8.39
C LEU A 93 -13.67 -4.06 -9.66
N PRO A 94 -13.81 -2.72 -9.69
CA PRO A 94 -14.24 -2.01 -10.90
C PRO A 94 -13.37 -2.38 -12.11
N GLU A 95 -14.01 -2.42 -13.28
CA GLU A 95 -13.33 -2.75 -14.54
C GLU A 95 -12.39 -1.64 -15.03
N ASP A 96 -12.64 -0.40 -14.60
CA ASP A 96 -11.87 0.78 -14.95
C ASP A 96 -11.20 1.44 -13.73
N GLU A 97 -10.10 2.15 -14.01
CA GLU A 97 -9.26 2.76 -12.97
C GLU A 97 -9.97 3.93 -12.26
N ASP A 98 -10.80 4.70 -12.95
CA ASP A 98 -11.57 5.80 -12.35
C ASP A 98 -12.55 5.28 -11.30
N GLY A 99 -13.28 4.21 -11.63
CA GLY A 99 -14.18 3.51 -10.71
C GLY A 99 -13.43 2.93 -9.51
N PHE A 100 -12.25 2.34 -9.73
CA PHE A 100 -11.40 1.86 -8.64
C PHE A 100 -11.01 2.98 -7.68
N PHE A 101 -10.52 4.12 -8.19
CA PHE A 101 -10.11 5.24 -7.35
C PHE A 101 -11.29 5.92 -6.65
N ALA A 102 -12.47 5.98 -7.27
CA ALA A 102 -13.67 6.52 -6.64
C ALA A 102 -14.05 5.72 -5.37
N ILE A 103 -14.02 4.39 -5.45
CA ILE A 103 -14.29 3.54 -4.28
C ILE A 103 -13.13 3.60 -3.29
N LEU A 104 -11.89 3.57 -3.77
CA LEU A 104 -10.68 3.69 -2.94
C LEU A 104 -10.74 4.93 -2.05
N HIS A 105 -10.97 6.11 -2.62
CA HIS A 105 -10.99 7.37 -1.87
C HIS A 105 -12.21 7.51 -0.95
N THR A 106 -13.26 6.72 -1.19
CA THR A 106 -14.39 6.62 -0.27
C THR A 106 -13.99 5.88 1.01
N PHE A 107 -13.41 4.68 0.88
CA PHE A 107 -13.00 3.86 2.03
C PHE A 107 -11.72 4.36 2.70
N PHE A 108 -10.81 4.95 1.93
CA PHE A 108 -9.47 5.34 2.37
C PHE A 108 -9.18 6.79 1.95
N PRO A 109 -9.82 7.78 2.59
CA PRO A 109 -9.70 9.19 2.20
C PRO A 109 -8.31 9.77 2.43
N GLY A 110 -7.47 9.13 3.25
CA GLY A 110 -6.11 9.59 3.52
C GLY A 110 -5.08 8.50 3.30
N ILE A 111 -4.54 8.38 2.08
CA ILE A 111 -3.47 7.42 1.76
C ILE A 111 -2.16 8.16 1.43
N PHE A 112 -1.05 7.68 1.97
CA PHE A 112 0.30 8.03 1.53
C PHE A 112 1.08 6.77 1.15
N ASP A 113 1.34 6.60 -0.16
CA ASP A 113 2.23 5.55 -0.67
C ASP A 113 3.68 6.05 -0.71
N ILE A 114 4.53 5.49 0.15
CA ILE A 114 5.96 5.84 0.23
C ILE A 114 6.64 5.70 -1.13
N LYS A 115 6.32 4.64 -1.89
CA LYS A 115 6.94 4.37 -3.19
C LYS A 115 6.58 5.47 -4.20
N TYR A 116 5.36 6.02 -4.11
CA TYR A 116 4.96 7.18 -4.89
C TYR A 116 5.71 8.45 -4.44
N MET A 117 5.79 8.70 -3.13
CA MET A 117 6.49 9.86 -2.56
C MET A 117 7.99 9.90 -2.93
N MET A 118 8.64 8.73 -3.00
CA MET A 118 10.05 8.58 -3.40
C MET A 118 10.37 9.18 -4.78
N ARG A 119 9.39 9.39 -5.67
CA ARG A 119 9.61 10.07 -6.96
C ARG A 119 10.15 11.49 -6.80
N SER A 120 9.89 12.13 -5.66
CA SER A 120 10.44 13.45 -5.31
C SER A 120 11.77 13.37 -4.57
N CYS A 121 12.25 12.16 -4.24
CA CYS A 121 13.47 11.90 -3.48
C CYS A 121 14.48 11.17 -4.37
N ARG A 122 15.24 11.91 -5.20
CA ARG A 122 16.13 11.34 -6.24
C ARG A 122 17.16 10.31 -5.74
N MET A 123 17.51 10.38 -4.46
CA MET A 123 18.49 9.49 -3.82
C MET A 123 17.90 8.14 -3.41
N LEU A 124 16.59 8.03 -3.21
CA LEU A 124 15.95 6.81 -2.72
C LEU A 124 15.47 5.93 -3.88
N LYS A 125 15.85 4.66 -3.86
CA LYS A 125 15.51 3.64 -4.87
C LYS A 125 15.30 2.28 -4.20
N GLY A 126 14.90 1.27 -4.98
CA GLY A 126 14.76 -0.10 -4.46
C GLY A 126 13.43 -0.40 -3.76
N GLY A 127 13.36 -1.55 -3.10
CA GLY A 127 12.21 -2.03 -2.32
C GLY A 127 12.12 -1.39 -0.93
N LEU A 128 11.15 -1.85 -0.13
CA LEU A 128 10.93 -1.30 1.22
C LEU A 128 12.18 -1.45 2.11
N GLN A 129 12.87 -2.59 2.02
CA GLN A 129 14.08 -2.83 2.80
C GLN A 129 15.21 -1.87 2.42
N ASP A 130 15.47 -1.68 1.13
CA ASP A 130 16.53 -0.78 0.66
C ASP A 130 16.31 0.65 1.16
N VAL A 131 15.06 1.12 1.13
CA VAL A 131 14.68 2.46 1.59
C VAL A 131 14.78 2.59 3.10
N ALA A 132 14.40 1.55 3.84
CA ALA A 132 14.57 1.52 5.29
C ALA A 132 16.05 1.59 5.68
N ASP A 133 16.91 0.85 4.97
CA ASP A 133 18.35 0.84 5.20
C ASP A 133 18.98 2.22 4.89
N ASP A 134 18.63 2.85 3.77
CA ASP A 134 19.05 4.21 3.39
C ASP A 134 18.61 5.30 4.39
N LEU A 135 17.52 5.04 5.12
CA LEU A 135 16.96 5.90 6.15
C LEU A 135 17.38 5.51 7.57
N GLU A 136 18.21 4.47 7.70
CA GLU A 136 18.70 3.93 8.98
C GLU A 136 17.56 3.50 9.91
N VAL A 137 16.52 2.89 9.34
CA VAL A 137 15.36 2.39 10.07
C VAL A 137 15.51 0.89 10.30
N PRO A 138 15.66 0.43 11.56
CA PRO A 138 15.81 -0.99 11.83
C PRO A 138 14.49 -1.73 11.66
N ARG A 139 14.56 -2.94 11.08
CA ARG A 139 13.43 -3.87 11.03
C ARG A 139 13.22 -4.54 12.38
N ILE A 140 11.95 -4.68 12.76
CA ILE A 140 11.50 -5.44 13.93
C ILE A 140 10.56 -6.55 13.45
N GLY A 141 10.96 -7.81 13.65
CA GLY A 141 10.19 -8.97 13.21
C GLY A 141 10.69 -9.57 11.88
N PRO A 142 10.04 -10.66 11.42
CA PRO A 142 10.46 -11.40 10.23
C PRO A 142 10.23 -10.59 8.96
N GLN A 143 11.19 -10.58 8.03
CA GLN A 143 11.00 -9.97 6.71
C GLN A 143 9.95 -10.75 5.90
N HIS A 144 9.22 -10.07 5.01
CA HIS A 144 8.17 -10.66 4.18
C HIS A 144 6.98 -11.22 4.96
N GLN A 145 6.69 -10.64 6.12
CA GLN A 145 5.43 -10.83 6.83
C GLN A 145 4.76 -9.47 7.09
N ALA A 146 3.44 -9.42 6.89
CA ALA A 146 2.67 -8.18 6.88
C ALA A 146 2.81 -7.34 8.17
N GLY A 147 2.90 -7.98 9.34
CA GLY A 147 3.05 -7.26 10.61
C GLY A 147 4.40 -6.54 10.74
N SER A 148 5.47 -7.19 10.32
CA SER A 148 6.83 -6.63 10.33
C SER A 148 7.01 -5.59 9.22
N ASP A 149 6.50 -5.88 8.01
CA ASP A 149 6.57 -4.95 6.88
C ASP A 149 5.72 -3.70 7.10
N SER A 150 4.54 -3.81 7.72
CA SER A 150 3.72 -2.62 8.06
C SER A 150 4.38 -1.75 9.13
N LEU A 151 5.02 -2.35 10.14
CA LEU A 151 5.77 -1.60 11.15
C LEU A 151 6.98 -0.89 10.51
N LEU A 152 7.74 -1.59 9.66
CA LEU A 152 8.85 -0.99 8.93
C LEU A 152 8.36 0.14 8.01
N THR A 153 7.25 -0.05 7.31
CA THR A 153 6.61 0.96 6.46
C THR A 153 6.27 2.22 7.26
N ALA A 154 5.61 2.08 8.42
CA ALA A 154 5.28 3.20 9.28
C ALA A 154 6.53 3.95 9.75
N MET A 155 7.52 3.25 10.30
CA MET A 155 8.77 3.85 10.77
C MET A 155 9.51 4.58 9.62
N THR A 156 9.57 3.94 8.45
CA THR A 156 10.20 4.48 7.24
C THR A 156 9.50 5.76 6.77
N PHE A 157 8.17 5.81 6.82
CA PHE A 157 7.41 7.01 6.47
C PHE A 157 7.74 8.21 7.36
N PHE A 158 7.78 8.03 8.68
CA PHE A 158 8.11 9.13 9.59
C PHE A 158 9.54 9.63 9.40
N ARG A 159 10.48 8.72 9.16
CA ARG A 159 11.88 9.05 8.87
C ARG A 159 12.04 9.76 7.52
N LEU A 160 11.30 9.32 6.50
CA LEU A 160 11.23 9.96 5.19
C LEU A 160 10.66 11.38 5.31
N ARG A 161 9.54 11.53 6.04
CA ARG A 161 8.85 12.81 6.28
C ARG A 161 9.75 13.82 6.96
N GLU A 162 10.55 13.38 7.92
CA GLU A 162 11.54 14.21 8.60
C GLU A 162 12.67 14.64 7.65
N LYS A 163 13.31 13.69 6.96
CA LYS A 163 14.54 13.94 6.19
C LYS A 163 14.32 14.66 4.85
N TYR A 164 13.18 14.44 4.19
CA TYR A 164 12.94 14.94 2.83
C TYR A 164 11.77 15.91 2.71
N PHE A 165 10.94 16.05 3.75
CA PHE A 165 9.70 16.83 3.69
C PHE A 165 9.57 17.84 4.83
N GLU A 166 10.62 18.14 5.59
CA GLU A 166 10.58 19.14 6.67
C GLU A 166 9.42 18.92 7.66
N ARG A 167 9.09 17.65 7.94
CA ARG A 167 7.93 17.23 8.76
C ARG A 167 6.55 17.61 8.21
N ARG A 168 6.45 18.12 6.98
CA ARG A 168 5.20 18.56 6.32
C ARG A 168 5.05 18.00 4.90
N ILE A 169 3.98 17.23 4.68
CA ILE A 169 3.70 16.64 3.37
C ILE A 169 2.75 17.57 2.60
N ASP A 170 3.06 17.83 1.33
CA ASP A 170 2.20 18.53 0.39
C ASP A 170 1.02 17.63 -0.02
N GLU A 171 -0.07 17.66 0.75
CA GLU A 171 -1.23 16.77 0.54
C GLU A 171 -1.78 16.80 -0.90
N PRO A 172 -1.99 17.96 -1.55
CA PRO A 172 -2.41 18.02 -2.95
C PRO A 172 -1.53 17.22 -3.94
N LYS A 173 -0.27 16.96 -3.59
CA LYS A 173 0.69 16.26 -4.44
C LYS A 173 0.83 14.77 -4.12
N TYR A 174 0.54 14.34 -2.89
CA TYR A 174 0.86 12.99 -2.42
C TYR A 174 -0.35 12.21 -1.89
N LEU A 175 -1.42 12.89 -1.47
CA LEU A 175 -2.58 12.26 -0.86
C LEU A 175 -3.38 11.45 -1.88
N GLY A 176 -3.66 10.19 -1.55
CA GLY A 176 -4.53 9.34 -2.36
C GLY A 176 -3.90 8.76 -3.62
N HIS A 177 -2.60 9.00 -3.87
CA HIS A 177 -1.89 8.45 -5.01
C HIS A 177 -1.23 7.12 -4.67
N LEU A 178 -1.39 6.13 -5.57
CA LEU A 178 -0.75 4.82 -5.47
C LEU A 178 0.37 4.71 -6.52
N PHE A 179 1.50 4.10 -6.17
CA PHE A 179 2.57 3.89 -7.13
C PHE A 179 2.13 2.94 -8.25
N GLY A 180 2.40 3.31 -9.50
CA GLY A 180 2.09 2.50 -10.68
C GLY A 180 0.67 2.64 -11.23
N LEU A 181 -0.20 3.41 -10.56
CA LEU A 181 -1.61 3.59 -10.93
C LEU A 181 -1.99 5.07 -11.06
N GLY A 182 -3.07 5.37 -11.77
CA GLY A 182 -3.77 6.65 -11.81
C GLY A 182 -3.08 7.73 -12.64
N SER A 183 -2.17 7.37 -13.53
CA SER A 183 -1.34 8.35 -14.26
C SER A 183 -2.14 9.38 -15.06
N HIS A 184 -3.35 9.05 -15.49
CA HIS A 184 -4.23 9.93 -16.26
C HIS A 184 -5.19 10.77 -15.39
N ILE A 185 -5.64 10.22 -14.26
CA ILE A 185 -6.60 10.83 -13.32
C ILE A 185 -6.11 12.17 -12.77
N PHE A 186 -4.79 12.36 -12.71
CA PHE A 186 -4.18 13.53 -12.08
C PHE A 186 -3.57 14.53 -13.07
N HIS A 187 -3.44 14.17 -14.35
CA HIS A 187 -3.14 15.14 -15.42
C HIS A 187 -4.37 16.00 -15.75
N SER A 188 -5.58 15.45 -15.60
CA SER A 188 -6.86 16.18 -15.76
C SER A 188 -7.10 17.22 -14.65
N ALA A 189 -6.68 16.94 -13.41
CA ALA A 189 -6.78 17.90 -12.31
C ALA A 189 -5.85 19.13 -12.49
N GLN A 190 -4.64 18.93 -13.04
CA GLN A 190 -3.73 20.04 -13.37
C GLN A 190 -4.13 20.80 -14.64
N SER A 191 -4.74 20.13 -15.63
CA SER A 191 -5.21 20.79 -16.85
C SER A 191 -6.53 21.55 -16.67
N ALA A 192 -7.36 21.19 -15.68
CA ALA A 192 -8.51 21.99 -15.28
C ALA A 192 -8.13 23.37 -14.70
N THR A 193 -6.91 23.51 -14.15
CA THR A 193 -6.34 24.79 -13.71
C THR A 193 -5.50 25.52 -14.76
N ALA A 194 -5.30 24.93 -15.95
CA ALA A 194 -4.39 25.44 -16.97
C ALA A 194 -5.02 25.54 -18.38
N SER A 195 -6.33 25.82 -18.46
CA SER A 195 -6.98 26.18 -19.73
C SER A 195 -6.68 27.64 -20.12
N GLY A 196 -5.43 27.88 -20.49
CA GLY A 196 -4.96 29.14 -21.07
C GLY A 196 -3.74 28.90 -21.94
N THR A 197 -3.98 28.77 -23.25
CA THR A 197 -3.02 28.76 -24.37
C THR A 197 -2.25 27.44 -24.63
N GLY A 198 -2.45 26.88 -25.82
CA GLY A 198 -1.88 25.61 -26.25
C GLY A 198 -0.62 25.73 -27.10
N SER A 199 0.05 24.59 -27.33
CA SER A 199 0.59 24.16 -28.63
C SER A 199 1.05 22.71 -28.52
N ALA A 200 0.75 21.91 -29.54
CA ALA A 200 1.02 20.48 -29.63
C ALA A 200 2.51 20.18 -29.93
N ALA A 201 3.06 19.15 -29.29
CA ALA A 201 4.29 18.49 -29.74
C ALA A 201 4.27 17.00 -29.36
N THR A 202 4.30 16.16 -30.40
CA THR A 202 4.30 14.70 -30.39
C THR A 202 5.70 14.16 -30.02
N THR A 203 5.82 13.26 -29.05
CA THR A 203 7.02 12.40 -28.92
C THR A 203 6.66 10.98 -28.49
N ALA A 204 7.32 10.02 -29.13
CA ALA A 204 7.04 8.59 -29.12
C ALA A 204 7.52 7.90 -27.83
N ALA A 205 6.71 6.96 -27.35
CA ALA A 205 6.99 6.12 -26.19
C ALA A 205 8.03 5.03 -26.52
N THR A 206 9.02 4.87 -25.64
CA THR A 206 9.88 3.68 -25.60
C THR A 206 9.59 2.92 -24.31
N GLN A 207 8.90 1.79 -24.42
CA GLN A 207 8.72 0.84 -23.33
C GLN A 207 10.07 0.18 -23.00
N LYS A 208 10.49 0.28 -21.74
CA LYS A 208 11.49 -0.63 -21.15
C LYS A 208 10.84 -1.39 -20.02
N HIS A 209 10.73 -2.70 -20.22
CA HIS A 209 10.42 -3.67 -19.17
C HIS A 209 11.43 -3.54 -18.04
N SER A 210 10.94 -3.35 -16.83
CA SER A 210 11.71 -3.53 -15.59
C SER A 210 10.91 -4.42 -14.66
N SER A 211 11.52 -5.53 -14.29
CA SER A 211 11.02 -6.56 -13.38
C SER A 211 10.69 -5.96 -12.02
N ALA A 212 9.40 -5.92 -11.67
CA ALA A 212 8.93 -5.51 -10.35
C ALA A 212 9.11 -6.67 -9.37
N SER A 213 9.97 -6.49 -8.36
CA SER A 213 9.95 -7.30 -7.15
C SER A 213 8.69 -6.91 -6.36
N ALA A 214 7.67 -7.77 -6.39
CA ALA A 214 6.49 -7.66 -5.54
C ALA A 214 6.95 -7.70 -4.08
N SER A 215 6.90 -6.55 -3.39
CA SER A 215 6.85 -6.55 -1.93
C SER A 215 5.41 -6.87 -1.58
N THR A 216 5.13 -8.16 -1.43
CA THR A 216 3.82 -8.69 -1.11
C THR A 216 3.39 -8.13 0.26
N ALA A 217 2.53 -7.11 0.29
CA ALA A 217 1.68 -6.96 1.46
C ALA A 217 0.72 -8.14 1.39
N ALA A 218 0.96 -9.13 2.24
CA ALA A 218 0.14 -10.31 2.35
C ALA A 218 -1.22 -9.91 2.93
N VAL A 219 -2.17 -9.62 2.04
CA VAL A 219 -3.57 -9.96 2.26
C VAL A 219 -3.87 -11.06 1.25
N ALA A 220 -3.58 -12.30 1.64
CA ALA A 220 -4.06 -13.46 0.89
C ALA A 220 -5.58 -13.51 1.07
N ALA A 221 -6.31 -13.41 -0.04
CA ALA A 221 -7.75 -13.61 -0.17
C ALA A 221 -8.10 -14.13 -1.56
#